data_AF-A0A2V9VU12-F1
#
_entry.id   AF-A0A2V9VU12-F1
#
_cell.length_a   1.000
_cell.length_b   1.000
_cell.length_c   1.000
_cell.angle_alpha   90.00
_cell.angle_beta   90.00
_cell.angle_gamma   90.00
#
_symmetry.space_group_name_H-M   'P 1'
#
loop_
_entity.id
_entity.type
_entity.pdbx_description
1 polymer ?
#
loop_
_entity_poly.entity_id
_entity_poly.type
_entity_poly.pdbx_seq_one_letter_code
_entity_poly.pdbx_strand_id
1 'polypeptide(L)'
;MRPHVIEQQARVLGACSQGSVPIKKVDRLDLDTGKRTLLKQLMPTDPAGVETIGPILMTPDAKTCVFGYHRMLADLYLVEGLQ
;
A
#
# COMPACT_ATOMS: atom_id res chain seq x y z
N MET A 1 20.26 7.70 27.84
CA MET A 1 20.32 7.45 26.38
C MET A 1 18.92 7.65 25.81
N ARG A 2 18.72 8.67 24.98
CA ARG A 2 17.43 8.93 24.31
C ARG A 2 17.46 8.24 22.94
N PRO A 3 16.48 7.42 22.55
CA PRO A 3 16.42 6.94 21.18
C PRO A 3 16.07 8.14 20.29
N HIS A 4 16.97 8.48 19.35
CA HIS A 4 16.64 9.33 18.22
C HIS A 4 15.60 8.56 17.39
N VAL A 5 14.33 8.96 17.55
CA VAL A 5 13.25 8.56 16.64
C VAL A 5 13.57 9.21 15.30
N ILE A 6 14.25 8.48 14.42
CA ILE A 6 14.32 8.84 13.01
C ILE A 6 12.90 8.68 12.50
N GLU A 7 12.21 9.80 12.44
CA GLU A 7 10.90 9.96 11.83
C GLU A 7 11.02 9.56 10.36
N GLN A 8 10.77 8.29 10.07
CA GLN A 8 10.57 7.82 8.71
C GLN A 8 9.23 8.37 8.25
N GLN A 9 9.20 9.63 7.81
CA GLN A 9 8.06 10.19 7.11
C GLN A 9 7.97 9.52 5.73
N ALA A 10 7.44 8.30 5.68
CA ALA A 10 7.07 7.63 4.45
C ALA A 10 5.82 8.32 3.88
N ARG A 11 6.01 9.49 3.27
CA ARG A 11 4.95 10.12 2.46
C ARG A 11 4.86 9.38 1.13
N VAL A 12 3.91 8.46 1.05
CA VAL A 12 3.55 7.76 -0.18
C VAL A 12 2.36 8.50 -0.80
N LEU A 13 2.62 9.28 -1.85
CA LEU A 13 1.56 9.81 -2.72
C LEU A 13 1.27 8.76 -3.79
N GLY A 14 0.06 8.22 -3.82
CA GLY A 14 -0.38 7.32 -4.87
C GLY A 14 -1.78 7.69 -5.34
N ALA A 15 -1.91 8.12 -6.58
CA ALA A 15 -3.20 8.23 -7.26
C ALA A 15 -3.60 6.84 -7.77
N CYS A 16 -4.81 6.39 -7.45
CA CYS A 16 -5.43 5.21 -8.05
C CYS A 16 -6.33 5.68 -9.21
N SER A 17 -6.07 5.21 -10.43
CA SER A 17 -7.04 5.32 -11.53
C SER A 17 -7.94 4.08 -11.54
N GLN A 18 -9.24 4.29 -11.72
CA GLN A 18 -10.27 3.25 -11.80
C GLN A 18 -9.88 2.21 -12.86
N GLY A 19 -9.37 1.04 -12.45
CA GLY A 19 -8.98 -0.05 -13.35
C GLY A 19 -7.51 -0.51 -13.24
N SER A 20 -6.65 0.21 -12.53
CA SER A 20 -5.31 -0.29 -12.21
C SER A 20 -5.34 -1.08 -10.90
N VAL A 21 -4.81 -2.32 -10.89
CA VAL A 21 -4.62 -3.07 -9.65
C VAL A 21 -3.66 -2.27 -8.77
N PRO A 22 -4.05 -1.90 -7.54
CA PRO A 22 -3.18 -1.12 -6.69
C PRO A 22 -1.98 -1.96 -6.29
N ILE A 23 -0.81 -1.55 -6.81
CA ILE A 23 0.50 -2.07 -6.40
C ILE A 23 1.20 -0.95 -5.65
N LYS A 24 1.75 -1.25 -4.46
CA LYS A 24 2.59 -0.31 -3.72
C LYS A 24 4.04 -0.76 -3.71
N LYS A 25 4.92 0.10 -4.21
CA LYS A 25 6.37 -0.09 -4.15
C LYS A 25 6.92 0.61 -2.91
N VAL A 26 7.77 -0.10 -2.18
CA VAL A 26 8.56 0.47 -1.08
C VAL A 26 10.01 0.53 -1.54
N ASP A 27 10.52 1.74 -1.65
CA ASP A 27 11.89 2.01 -2.10
C ASP A 27 12.76 2.45 -0.93
N ARG A 28 14.02 2.01 -0.92
CA ARG A 28 15.08 2.61 -0.12
C ARG A 28 15.63 3.81 -0.85
N LEU A 29 15.60 4.97 -0.22
CA LEU A 29 16.26 6.18 -0.70
C LEU A 29 17.63 6.30 -0.02
N ASP A 30 18.69 6.34 -0.82
CA ASP A 30 20.00 6.83 -0.40
C ASP A 30 19.95 8.37 -0.36
N LEU A 31 20.18 8.96 0.81
CA LEU A 31 19.99 10.40 1.02
C LEU A 31 21.14 11.25 0.46
N ASP A 32 22.33 10.68 0.33
CA ASP A 32 23.51 11.40 -0.15
C ASP A 32 23.50 11.50 -1.69
N THR A 33 23.05 10.43 -2.35
CA THR A 33 23.02 10.34 -3.82
C THR A 33 21.63 10.55 -4.43
N GLY A 34 20.58 10.51 -3.61
CA GLY A 34 19.19 10.51 -4.07
C GLY A 34 18.76 9.22 -4.77
N LYS A 35 19.61 8.18 -4.78
CA LYS A 35 19.32 6.92 -5.49
C LYS A 35 18.21 6.15 -4.79
N ARG A 36 17.18 5.76 -5.54
CA ARG A 36 16.11 4.87 -5.09
C ARG A 36 16.39 3.43 -5.50
N THR A 37 16.21 2.50 -4.55
CA THR A 37 16.33 1.06 -4.79
C THR A 37 15.06 0.37 -4.31
N LEU A 38 14.40 -0.39 -5.19
CA LEU A 38 13.20 -1.14 -4.83
C LEU A 38 13.52 -2.19 -3.76
N LEU A 39 12.83 -2.11 -2.62
CA LEU A 39 12.94 -3.10 -1.54
C LEU A 39 11.85 -4.16 -1.65
N LYS A 40 10.59 -3.72 -1.79
CA LYS A 40 9.43 -4.60 -1.81
C LYS A 40 8.34 -4.06 -2.73
N GLN A 41 7.61 -4.99 -3.34
CA GLN A 41 6.36 -4.72 -4.04
C GLN A 41 5.22 -5.38 -3.28
N LEU A 42 4.27 -4.58 -2.82
CA LEU A 42 3.14 -4.99 -1.99
C LEU A 42 1.86 -5.00 -2.82
N MET A 43 1.16 -6.13 -2.76
CA MET A 43 -0.12 -6.36 -3.41
C MET A 43 -0.88 -7.41 -2.59
N PRO A 44 -2.15 -7.16 -2.22
CA PRO A 44 -3.01 -8.20 -1.66
C PRO A 44 -3.14 -9.38 -2.63
N THR A 45 -3.23 -10.60 -2.10
CA THR A 45 -3.38 -11.82 -2.92
C THR A 45 -4.64 -11.77 -3.80
N ASP A 46 -5.70 -11.14 -3.30
CA ASP A 46 -6.91 -10.81 -4.05
C ASP A 46 -7.01 -9.28 -4.21
N PRO A 47 -6.79 -8.74 -5.42
CA PRO A 47 -6.92 -7.32 -5.69
C PRO A 47 -8.36 -6.84 -5.90
N ALA A 48 -9.35 -7.73 -5.93
CA ALA A 48 -10.73 -7.36 -6.19
C ALA A 48 -11.25 -6.36 -5.15
N GLY A 49 -11.77 -5.24 -5.64
CA GLY A 49 -12.30 -4.16 -4.80
C GLY A 49 -11.25 -3.41 -3.98
N VAL A 50 -9.95 -3.70 -4.10
CA VAL A 50 -8.92 -2.98 -3.34
C VAL A 50 -8.80 -1.55 -3.89
N GLU A 51 -8.97 -0.57 -3.01
CA GLU A 51 -8.92 0.85 -3.38
C GLU A 51 -7.59 1.49 -2.99
N THR A 52 -7.07 1.12 -1.81
CA THR A 52 -5.83 1.70 -1.27
C THR A 52 -5.03 0.65 -0.49
N ILE A 53 -3.70 0.80 -0.48
CA ILE A 53 -2.78 0.01 0.34
C ILE A 53 -2.11 0.94 1.35
N GLY A 54 -2.21 0.60 2.63
CA GLY A 54 -1.68 1.36 3.76
C GLY A 54 -2.54 1.20 5.03
N PRO A 55 -1.99 1.47 6.23
CA PRO A 55 -0.60 1.84 6.53
C PRO A 55 0.39 0.68 6.30
N ILE A 56 1.67 1.01 6.12
CA ILE A 56 2.76 0.03 5.98
C ILE A 56 3.67 0.17 7.20
N LEU A 57 3.86 -0.93 7.92
CA LEU A 57 4.79 -1.03 9.05
C LEU A 57 5.92 -1.98 8.68
N MET A 58 7.16 -1.61 8.98
CA MET A 58 8.34 -2.35 8.56
C MET A 58 9.34 -2.47 9.72
N THR A 59 10.04 -3.59 9.81
CA THR A 59 11.15 -3.75 10.74
C THR A 59 12.30 -2.81 10.38
N PRO A 60 13.12 -2.34 11.34
CA PRO A 60 14.23 -1.43 11.04
C PRO A 60 15.24 -1.96 10.02
N ASP A 61 15.39 -3.29 9.94
CA ASP A 61 16.26 -3.98 8.97
C ASP A 61 15.59 -4.21 7.60
N ALA A 62 14.37 -3.73 7.41
CA ALA A 62 13.55 -3.84 6.21
C ALA A 62 13.21 -5.27 5.73
N LYS A 63 13.52 -6.30 6.53
CA LYS A 63 13.26 -7.71 6.14
C LYS A 63 11.79 -8.06 6.15
N THR A 64 11.05 -7.56 7.13
CA THR A 64 9.65 -7.90 7.35
C THR A 64 8.79 -6.64 7.30
N CYS A 65 7.61 -6.75 6.69
CA CYS A 65 6.61 -5.70 6.72
C CYS A 65 5.20 -6.26 6.85
N VAL A 66 4.33 -5.48 7.48
CA VAL A 66 2.89 -5.71 7.52
C VAL A 66 2.23 -4.52 6.84
N PHE A 67 1.20 -4.76 6.03
CA PHE A 67 0.45 -3.70 5.39
C PHE A 67 -1.05 -3.98 5.49
N GLY A 68 -1.83 -2.92 5.72
CA GLY A 68 -3.27 -2.94 5.56
C GLY A 68 -3.68 -2.55 4.14
N TYR A 69 -4.94 -2.78 3.80
CA TYR A 69 -5.56 -2.25 2.59
C TYR A 69 -7.06 -2.04 2.81
N HIS A 70 -7.62 -1.04 2.13
CA HIS A 70 -9.06 -0.82 2.08
C HIS A 70 -9.63 -1.50 0.84
N ARG A 71 -10.72 -2.25 1.01
CA ARG A 71 -11.46 -2.82 -0.12
C ARG A 71 -12.95 -2.52 -0.03
N MET A 72 -13.54 -2.20 -1.16
CA MET A 72 -14.96 -2.07 -1.37
C MET A 72 -15.44 -3.19 -2.28
N LEU A 73 -16.35 -4.01 -1.78
CA LEU A 73 -17.03 -5.03 -2.58
C LEU A 73 -18.50 -4.63 -2.75
N ALA A 74 -19.04 -4.97 -3.92
CA ALA A 74 -20.44 -4.78 -4.23
C ALA A 74 -21.01 -6.09 -4.75
N ASP A 75 -22.17 -6.46 -4.25
CA ASP A 75 -22.98 -7.54 -4.79
C ASP A 75 -24.04 -6.95 -5.72
N LEU A 76 -24.19 -7.56 -6.91
CA LEU A 76 -25.21 -7.17 -7.87
C LEU A 76 -26.41 -8.10 -7.73
N TYR A 77 -27.56 -7.51 -7.38
CA TYR A 77 -28.83 -8.23 -7.34
C TYR A 77 -29.74 -7.74 -8.46
N LEU A 78 -30.29 -8.67 -9.23
CA LEU A 78 -31.36 -8.41 -10.20
C LEU A 78 -32.69 -8.82 -9.55
N VAL A 79 -33.64 -7.89 -9.48
CA VAL A 79 -35.00 -8.17 -9.02
C VAL A 79 -35.92 -8.15 -10.22
N GLU A 80 -36.60 -9.26 -10.46
CA GLU A 80 -37.63 -9.42 -11.49
C GLU A 80 -39.01 -9.53 -10.82
N GLY A 81 -40.06 -9.00 -11.44
CA GLY A 81 -41.45 -9.21 -10.99
C GLY A 81 -41.97 -8.27 -9.90
N LEU A 82 -41.46 -7.04 -9.79
CA LEU A 82 -42.13 -6.00 -8.99
C LEU A 82 -43.44 -5.60 -9.69
N GLN A 83 -44.59 -5.91 -9.07
CA GLN A 83 -45.92 -5.56 -9.57
C GLN A 83 -46.41 -4.22 -9.03
#